data_AF-A0A972YCX0-F1
#
_entry.id   AF-A0A972YCX0-F1
#
_cell.length_a   1.000
_cell.length_b   1.000
_cell.length_c   1.000
_cell.angle_alpha   90.00
_cell.angle_beta   90.00
_cell.angle_gamma   90.00
#
_symmetry.space_group_name_H-M   'P 1'
#
loop_
_entity.id
_entity.type
_entity.pdbx_description
1 polymer ?
#
loop_
_entity_poly.entity_id
_entity_poly.type
_entity_poly.pdbx_seq_one_letter_code
_entity_poly.pdbx_strand_id
1 'polypeptide(L)'
;MAQDISTDTTEPVNTSTIDNGAPGDVTITEDGSITLSGTEGQVAVTMDSDNNITHNGVIQIDDTNSVTGIRLTTDHTGDLTITGSINLLEDYEREDEDDDDDLDGPIALGDSRFGILLDAGGTHTGDIDLQAGSILAVEGNNSAGMWLGSLLDGSLTLDGTISVLGDDSVALEIDDGVSGDVLISGNVTGRGANTRGISIDGDVGGNLTIESTISTTGFTSISSGSSNYVAPFNIDDDTPDLEDRVDAEDLNDNGTALAIGSNLGNGLLINGNVDTFICEEDEEDETKDTLDDFDENRSNGIVSTFGSAPALLISPDLDGTATGSITLGTVVETVRDTQDDDEDEDLTEVLATFDYDYGFINRGGISADGFNVGYDATAVRIEGSADGNFTTNIVGGMFNSGDIDADAFEADAVGISVGDGAIVGTFVNEGDISTDVATVAGHTATTLLIEDGADLSLLTNGGSITSRVIGESGNAYAIRDFSGGLTQITNTGTISASQADDGVGVDDLGVVRAIDVSASTADITYVQELATPIDDVNGDDSIDNNDVVAPTLIGDIVFGSGNDALMSTAGDISGDIYFGLGDGDMTLRSTEFEGDVFITDGTNSIDLTSSSLVGVYFPRFCGRLWASRF
;
A
#
# COMPACT_ATOMS: atom_id res chain seq x y z
N MET A 1 -4.01 -33.78 30.58
CA MET A 1 -2.54 -33.75 30.32
C MET A 1 -2.45 -33.64 28.81
N ALA A 2 -1.68 -32.70 28.25
CA ALA A 2 -1.49 -32.61 26.80
C ALA A 2 -1.13 -33.99 26.24
N GLN A 3 -1.79 -34.40 25.16
CA GLN A 3 -1.44 -35.63 24.46
C GLN A 3 -0.76 -35.25 23.15
N ASP A 4 0.52 -35.58 23.09
CA ASP A 4 1.39 -35.24 21.96
C ASP A 4 1.13 -36.17 20.77
N ILE A 5 1.03 -35.59 19.58
CA ILE A 5 1.10 -36.27 18.30
C ILE A 5 2.56 -36.19 17.86
N SER A 6 3.30 -37.27 18.12
CA SER A 6 4.75 -37.34 17.88
C SER A 6 5.15 -38.27 16.72
N THR A 7 4.16 -38.73 15.95
CA THR A 7 4.32 -39.57 14.76
C THR A 7 3.14 -39.34 13.83
N ASP A 8 3.27 -39.70 12.56
CA ASP A 8 2.20 -39.64 11.57
C ASP A 8 0.89 -40.31 12.03
N THR A 9 -0.23 -39.62 11.81
CA THR A 9 -1.59 -40.13 11.94
C THR A 9 -2.42 -39.75 10.72
N THR A 10 -3.48 -40.52 10.47
CA THR A 10 -4.45 -40.28 9.38
C THR A 10 -5.86 -40.05 9.92
N GLU A 11 -5.98 -39.79 11.22
CA GLU A 11 -7.25 -39.58 11.91
C GLU A 11 -7.32 -38.13 12.41
N PRO A 12 -8.43 -37.42 12.15
CA PRO A 12 -8.71 -36.13 12.76
C PRO A 12 -8.62 -36.13 14.28
N VAL A 13 -8.28 -34.98 14.86
CA VAL A 13 -8.16 -34.82 16.31
C VAL A 13 -8.95 -33.61 16.81
N ASN A 14 -9.53 -33.75 18.00
CA ASN A 14 -10.32 -32.70 18.65
C ASN A 14 -9.85 -32.47 20.07
N THR A 15 -9.72 -31.21 20.47
CA THR A 15 -9.36 -30.84 21.85
C THR A 15 -10.30 -31.47 22.89
N SER A 16 -11.60 -31.63 22.60
CA SER A 16 -12.60 -32.18 23.52
C SER A 16 -12.45 -33.67 23.84
N THR A 17 -11.64 -34.40 23.07
CA THR A 17 -11.48 -35.85 23.20
C THR A 17 -10.04 -36.36 23.21
N ILE A 18 -9.06 -35.47 23.03
CA ILE A 18 -7.67 -35.88 22.81
C ILE A 18 -7.08 -36.65 24.00
N ASP A 19 -7.42 -36.30 25.26
CA ASP A 19 -6.94 -37.00 26.47
C ASP A 19 -7.81 -38.22 26.78
N ASN A 20 -7.66 -39.28 25.99
CA ASN A 20 -8.38 -40.55 26.15
C ASN A 20 -9.92 -40.39 26.21
N GLY A 21 -10.46 -39.50 25.40
CA GLY A 21 -11.89 -39.16 25.36
C GLY A 21 -12.32 -38.06 26.33
N ALA A 22 -11.37 -37.39 26.99
CA ALA A 22 -11.58 -36.17 27.77
C ALA A 22 -10.92 -34.95 27.07
N PRO A 23 -11.34 -33.71 27.42
CA PRO A 23 -10.72 -32.51 26.90
C PRO A 23 -9.26 -32.34 27.32
N GLY A 24 -8.43 -31.79 26.43
CA GLY A 24 -7.05 -31.43 26.70
C GLY A 24 -6.41 -30.66 25.54
N ASP A 25 -5.24 -30.10 25.80
CA ASP A 25 -4.42 -29.43 24.78
C ASP A 25 -3.95 -30.41 23.71
N VAL A 26 -3.89 -29.94 22.46
CA VAL A 26 -3.33 -30.67 21.33
C VAL A 26 -1.95 -30.12 21.03
N THR A 27 -0.94 -31.01 21.03
CA THR A 27 0.41 -30.65 20.60
C THR A 27 0.84 -31.58 19.48
N ILE A 28 1.03 -31.04 18.27
CA ILE A 28 1.71 -31.73 17.17
C ILE A 28 3.18 -31.37 17.27
N THR A 29 4.04 -32.33 17.61
CA THR A 29 5.49 -32.06 17.74
C THR A 29 6.14 -31.95 16.36
N GLU A 30 7.39 -31.50 16.29
CA GLU A 30 8.18 -31.46 15.04
C GLU A 30 8.26 -32.80 14.31
N ASP A 31 8.27 -33.93 15.04
CA ASP A 31 8.27 -35.29 14.48
C ASP A 31 6.86 -35.80 14.13
N GLY A 32 5.81 -35.03 14.45
CA GLY A 32 4.41 -35.38 14.29
C GLY A 32 3.83 -34.93 12.96
N SER A 33 2.89 -35.69 12.42
CA SER A 33 2.11 -35.24 11.26
C SER A 33 0.68 -35.77 11.26
N ILE A 34 -0.20 -35.03 10.59
CA ILE A 34 -1.57 -35.47 10.26
C ILE A 34 -1.73 -35.42 8.75
N THR A 35 -1.94 -36.57 8.11
CA THR A 35 -2.14 -36.67 6.66
C THR A 35 -3.54 -37.19 6.35
N LEU A 36 -4.35 -36.38 5.68
CA LEU A 36 -5.72 -36.73 5.27
C LEU A 36 -5.84 -36.75 3.74
N SER A 37 -6.75 -37.55 3.20
CA SER A 37 -7.07 -37.53 1.76
C SER A 37 -8.40 -38.19 1.45
N GLY A 38 -9.00 -37.77 0.33
CA GLY A 38 -10.11 -38.45 -0.35
C GLY A 38 -11.46 -38.40 0.36
N THR A 39 -11.62 -37.51 1.35
CA THR A 39 -12.90 -37.33 2.06
C THR A 39 -13.18 -35.84 2.28
N GLU A 40 -14.16 -35.31 1.56
CA GLU A 40 -14.65 -33.94 1.71
C GLU A 40 -15.26 -33.69 3.10
N GLY A 41 -15.15 -32.45 3.58
CA GLY A 41 -15.67 -32.01 4.88
C GLY A 41 -14.79 -32.40 6.06
N GLN A 42 -13.59 -32.94 5.82
CA GLN A 42 -12.66 -33.28 6.89
C GLN A 42 -11.95 -32.04 7.44
N VAL A 43 -11.73 -32.07 8.75
CA VAL A 43 -10.95 -31.10 9.50
C VAL A 43 -9.82 -31.87 10.17
N ALA A 44 -8.55 -31.47 10.03
CA ALA A 44 -7.45 -32.20 10.64
C ALA A 44 -7.40 -32.01 12.17
N VAL A 45 -7.52 -30.76 12.63
CA VAL A 45 -7.55 -30.42 14.06
C VAL A 45 -8.74 -29.52 14.35
N THR A 46 -9.53 -29.84 15.39
CA THR A 46 -10.62 -28.98 15.86
C THR A 46 -10.40 -28.53 17.31
N MET A 47 -10.42 -27.21 17.55
CA MET A 47 -10.58 -26.62 18.89
C MET A 47 -12.06 -26.47 19.21
N ASP A 48 -12.58 -27.39 20.01
CA ASP A 48 -13.98 -27.55 20.42
C ASP A 48 -14.15 -27.65 21.95
N SER A 49 -13.17 -27.12 22.68
CA SER A 49 -13.16 -27.01 24.14
C SER A 49 -12.13 -25.98 24.58
N ASP A 50 -12.16 -25.59 25.86
CA ASP A 50 -11.27 -24.57 26.42
C ASP A 50 -9.84 -25.10 26.64
N ASN A 51 -9.09 -25.30 25.56
CA ASN A 51 -7.72 -25.84 25.55
C ASN A 51 -6.92 -25.27 24.36
N ASN A 52 -5.60 -25.32 24.45
CA ASN A 52 -4.72 -24.75 23.44
C ASN A 52 -4.39 -25.75 22.31
N ILE A 53 -3.99 -25.22 21.16
CA ILE A 53 -3.36 -25.97 20.07
C ILE A 53 -1.94 -25.44 19.86
N THR A 54 -0.97 -26.35 19.85
CA THR A 54 0.42 -26.07 19.44
C THR A 54 0.78 -26.96 18.26
N HIS A 55 1.06 -26.37 17.10
CA HIS A 55 1.37 -27.10 15.87
C HIS A 55 2.82 -26.84 15.40
N ASN A 56 3.71 -27.79 15.66
CA ASN A 56 5.12 -27.72 15.29
C ASN A 56 5.50 -28.71 14.18
N GLY A 57 4.57 -29.55 13.74
CA GLY A 57 4.80 -30.62 12.77
C GLY A 57 4.22 -30.30 11.40
N VAL A 58 3.62 -31.31 10.75
CA VAL A 58 3.01 -31.17 9.41
C VAL A 58 1.53 -31.56 9.43
N ILE A 59 0.65 -30.71 8.91
CA ILE A 59 -0.69 -31.08 8.48
C ILE A 59 -0.68 -31.07 6.94
N GLN A 60 -1.03 -32.20 6.33
CA GLN A 60 -1.08 -32.36 4.88
C GLN A 60 -2.45 -32.91 4.46
N ILE A 61 -3.12 -32.22 3.54
CA ILE A 61 -4.34 -32.72 2.89
C ILE A 61 -4.21 -32.53 1.39
N ASP A 62 -4.07 -33.63 0.66
CA ASP A 62 -3.86 -33.62 -0.79
C ASP A 62 -5.17 -33.92 -1.53
N ASP A 63 -5.37 -33.26 -2.67
CA ASP A 63 -6.36 -33.62 -3.70
C ASP A 63 -7.79 -33.76 -3.17
N THR A 64 -8.16 -32.93 -2.19
CA THR A 64 -9.47 -33.03 -1.52
C THR A 64 -10.08 -31.64 -1.34
N ASN A 65 -11.30 -31.47 -1.84
CA ASN A 65 -12.06 -30.22 -1.71
C ASN A 65 -12.79 -30.15 -0.37
N SER A 66 -13.20 -28.92 0.00
CA SER A 66 -14.01 -28.70 1.22
C SER A 66 -13.34 -29.23 2.49
N VAL A 67 -12.06 -28.92 2.68
CA VAL A 67 -11.25 -29.38 3.83
C VAL A 67 -10.73 -28.22 4.65
N THR A 68 -10.44 -28.49 5.92
CA THR A 68 -9.84 -27.52 6.83
C THR A 68 -8.62 -28.12 7.52
N GLY A 69 -7.52 -27.37 7.59
CA GLY A 69 -6.35 -27.75 8.39
C GLY A 69 -6.69 -27.69 9.89
N ILE A 70 -6.83 -26.48 10.41
CA ILE A 70 -7.20 -26.23 11.80
C ILE A 70 -8.52 -25.45 11.85
N ARG A 71 -9.49 -25.96 12.60
CA ARG A 71 -10.77 -25.27 12.86
C ARG A 71 -10.86 -24.84 14.31
N LEU A 72 -11.13 -23.56 14.53
CA LEU A 72 -11.48 -23.00 15.83
C LEU A 72 -13.00 -22.84 15.88
N THR A 73 -13.64 -23.44 16.87
CA THR A 73 -15.08 -23.25 17.10
C THR A 73 -15.30 -22.10 18.08
N THR A 74 -16.42 -21.40 17.94
CA THR A 74 -16.73 -20.23 18.75
C THR A 74 -17.10 -20.58 20.19
N ASP A 75 -17.12 -19.56 21.05
CA ASP A 75 -17.47 -19.60 22.48
C ASP A 75 -16.53 -20.47 23.32
N HIS A 76 -15.25 -20.54 22.92
CA HIS A 76 -14.19 -21.26 23.61
C HIS A 76 -12.98 -20.37 23.89
N THR A 77 -12.14 -20.81 24.84
CA THR A 77 -10.89 -20.15 25.17
C THR A 77 -9.70 -21.04 24.88
N GLY A 78 -8.73 -20.54 24.12
CA GLY A 78 -7.48 -21.26 23.88
C GLY A 78 -6.62 -20.58 22.82
N ASP A 79 -5.31 -20.65 23.02
CA ASP A 79 -4.35 -20.08 22.08
C ASP A 79 -4.07 -21.08 20.94
N LEU A 80 -3.80 -20.55 19.75
CA LEU A 80 -3.27 -21.31 18.60
C LEU A 80 -1.85 -20.82 18.31
N THR A 81 -0.86 -21.67 18.54
CA THR A 81 0.55 -21.39 18.20
C THR A 81 1.02 -22.33 17.10
N ILE A 82 1.64 -21.80 16.05
CA ILE A 82 2.13 -22.58 14.92
C ILE A 82 3.60 -22.25 14.64
N THR A 83 4.44 -23.28 14.60
CA THR A 83 5.81 -23.24 14.05
C THR A 83 5.98 -24.20 12.86
N GLY A 84 5.03 -25.12 12.67
CA GLY A 84 5.02 -26.12 11.61
C GLY A 84 4.32 -25.69 10.32
N SER A 85 3.99 -26.66 9.46
CA SER A 85 3.34 -26.40 8.17
C SER A 85 1.91 -26.95 8.08
N ILE A 86 1.03 -26.22 7.40
CA ILE A 86 -0.30 -26.66 6.96
C ILE A 86 -0.34 -26.56 5.44
N ASN A 87 -0.48 -27.69 4.77
CA ASN A 87 -0.42 -27.80 3.33
C ASN A 87 -1.71 -28.44 2.80
N LEU A 88 -2.50 -27.67 2.07
CA LEU A 88 -3.73 -28.10 1.40
C LEU A 88 -3.54 -28.01 -0.11
N LEU A 89 -2.86 -29.01 -0.68
CA LEU A 89 -2.28 -28.94 -2.03
C LEU A 89 -3.04 -29.82 -3.03
N GLU A 90 -2.82 -29.58 -4.31
CA GLU A 90 -3.29 -30.47 -5.38
C GLU A 90 -2.16 -30.98 -6.27
N ASP A 91 -2.41 -32.10 -6.96
CA ASP A 91 -1.50 -32.72 -7.91
C ASP A 91 -1.67 -32.21 -9.35
N TYR A 92 -2.42 -31.12 -9.53
CA TYR A 92 -2.67 -30.51 -10.83
C TYR A 92 -1.44 -29.78 -11.34
N GLU A 93 -0.96 -30.21 -12.50
CA GLU A 93 0.10 -29.53 -13.26
C GLU A 93 -0.52 -28.97 -14.55
N ARG A 94 -0.29 -27.67 -14.82
CA ARG A 94 -0.62 -27.03 -16.10
C ARG A 94 0.28 -27.60 -17.20
N GLU A 95 -0.21 -27.62 -18.43
CA GLU A 95 0.51 -28.14 -19.61
C GLU A 95 0.54 -27.04 -20.68
N ASP A 96 1.59 -27.03 -21.51
CA ASP A 96 1.69 -26.20 -22.72
C ASP A 96 1.01 -26.98 -23.88
N GLU A 97 -0.25 -26.64 -24.19
CA GLU A 97 -1.11 -27.30 -25.18
C GLU A 97 -0.83 -26.84 -26.62
N ASP A 98 -0.25 -25.66 -26.82
CA ASP A 98 -0.05 -25.06 -28.15
C ASP A 98 1.42 -24.82 -28.58
N ASP A 99 2.37 -25.21 -27.73
CA ASP A 99 3.83 -25.20 -27.91
C ASP A 99 4.43 -23.78 -28.04
N ASP A 100 3.92 -22.79 -27.29
CA ASP A 100 4.39 -21.39 -27.32
C ASP A 100 5.35 -20.99 -26.16
N ASP A 101 5.73 -21.98 -25.33
CA ASP A 101 6.60 -21.87 -24.16
C ASP A 101 5.97 -21.17 -22.92
N ASP A 102 4.65 -20.94 -22.89
CA ASP A 102 3.89 -20.68 -21.65
C ASP A 102 3.04 -21.90 -21.22
N LEU A 103 2.21 -21.77 -20.17
CA LEU A 103 1.43 -22.90 -19.63
C LEU A 103 -0.04 -22.57 -19.71
N ASP A 104 -0.86 -23.51 -20.17
CA ASP A 104 -2.30 -23.29 -20.37
C ASP A 104 -3.17 -23.69 -19.19
N GLY A 105 -4.40 -23.18 -19.23
CA GLY A 105 -5.50 -23.63 -18.38
C GLY A 105 -5.55 -22.92 -17.02
N PRO A 106 -6.49 -23.34 -16.16
CA PRO A 106 -6.72 -22.69 -14.86
C PRO A 106 -5.48 -22.77 -13.97
N ILE A 107 -5.41 -21.89 -12.97
CA ILE A 107 -4.27 -21.89 -12.03
C ILE A 107 -4.42 -22.92 -10.91
N ALA A 108 -5.67 -23.29 -10.60
CA ALA A 108 -6.02 -24.30 -9.63
C ALA A 108 -7.36 -24.98 -10.00
N LEU A 109 -7.52 -26.26 -9.64
CA LEU A 109 -8.77 -27.03 -9.84
C LEU A 109 -9.51 -27.32 -8.54
N GLY A 110 -8.79 -27.42 -7.43
CA GLY A 110 -9.33 -27.60 -6.10
C GLY A 110 -10.31 -26.49 -5.71
N ASP A 111 -11.08 -26.71 -4.65
CA ASP A 111 -12.05 -25.71 -4.17
C ASP A 111 -12.34 -25.81 -2.66
N SER A 112 -12.71 -24.67 -2.07
CA SER A 112 -13.23 -24.54 -0.70
C SER A 112 -12.28 -25.10 0.38
N ARG A 113 -10.99 -24.73 0.33
CA ARG A 113 -9.97 -25.20 1.27
C ARG A 113 -9.60 -24.09 2.25
N PHE A 114 -9.52 -24.41 3.54
CA PHE A 114 -9.23 -23.44 4.59
C PHE A 114 -8.03 -23.91 5.42
N GLY A 115 -6.90 -23.20 5.38
CA GLY A 115 -5.74 -23.54 6.21
C GLY A 115 -6.12 -23.47 7.70
N ILE A 116 -6.59 -22.30 8.12
CA ILE A 116 -7.18 -22.04 9.44
C ILE A 116 -8.58 -21.43 9.25
N LEU A 117 -9.56 -21.96 9.96
CA LEU A 117 -10.93 -21.43 9.98
C LEU A 117 -11.39 -21.22 11.41
N LEU A 118 -11.66 -19.98 11.79
CA LEU A 118 -12.51 -19.67 12.93
C LEU A 118 -13.96 -19.57 12.45
N ASP A 119 -14.81 -20.44 12.99
CA ASP A 119 -16.23 -20.51 12.65
C ASP A 119 -16.94 -19.17 12.85
N ALA A 120 -17.99 -18.91 12.07
CA ALA A 120 -18.79 -17.72 12.20
C ALA A 120 -19.85 -17.78 13.32
N GLY A 121 -20.16 -16.62 13.90
CA GLY A 121 -21.25 -16.42 14.86
C GLY A 121 -20.90 -16.72 16.33
N GLY A 122 -20.00 -15.94 16.92
CA GLY A 122 -19.68 -15.97 18.35
C GLY A 122 -18.39 -15.21 18.66
N THR A 123 -17.63 -15.68 19.63
CA THR A 123 -16.30 -15.13 19.95
C THR A 123 -15.35 -16.26 20.29
N HIS A 124 -14.12 -16.21 19.79
CA HIS A 124 -13.02 -17.06 20.26
C HIS A 124 -12.09 -16.22 21.11
N THR A 125 -11.79 -16.65 22.34
CA THR A 125 -10.90 -15.91 23.25
C THR A 125 -9.53 -16.58 23.30
N GLY A 126 -8.48 -15.82 23.03
CA GLY A 126 -7.11 -16.34 22.95
C GLY A 126 -6.39 -15.78 21.74
N ASP A 127 -5.08 -15.92 21.72
CA ASP A 127 -4.24 -15.38 20.64
C ASP A 127 -4.06 -16.41 19.52
N ILE A 128 -3.86 -15.91 18.30
CA ILE A 128 -3.39 -16.70 17.17
C ILE A 128 -1.98 -16.21 16.81
N ASP A 129 -1.01 -17.09 16.96
CA ASP A 129 0.41 -16.82 16.78
C ASP A 129 1.03 -17.80 15.76
N LEU A 130 1.26 -17.31 14.54
CA LEU A 130 1.97 -18.02 13.49
C LEU A 130 3.42 -17.56 13.52
N GLN A 131 4.27 -18.29 14.23
CA GLN A 131 5.65 -17.92 14.49
C GLN A 131 6.54 -18.02 13.25
N ALA A 132 7.70 -17.37 13.31
CA ALA A 132 8.68 -17.37 12.23
C ALA A 132 9.03 -18.81 11.78
N GLY A 133 8.96 -19.03 10.47
CA GLY A 133 9.21 -20.35 9.86
C GLY A 133 7.97 -21.25 9.70
N SER A 134 6.82 -20.87 10.28
CA SER A 134 5.55 -21.55 9.97
C SER A 134 5.08 -21.29 8.55
N ILE A 135 4.36 -22.25 7.95
CA ILE A 135 3.89 -22.20 6.57
C ILE A 135 2.42 -22.60 6.50
N LEU A 136 1.59 -21.76 5.87
CA LEU A 136 0.25 -22.10 5.40
C LEU A 136 0.23 -22.02 3.87
N ALA A 137 0.11 -23.17 3.20
CA ALA A 137 0.02 -23.26 1.75
C ALA A 137 -1.33 -23.87 1.34
N VAL A 138 -2.11 -23.15 0.54
CA VAL A 138 -3.43 -23.56 0.08
C VAL A 138 -3.53 -23.40 -1.43
N GLU A 139 -3.85 -24.48 -2.12
CA GLU A 139 -4.12 -24.49 -3.57
C GLU A 139 -5.57 -24.89 -3.81
N GLY A 140 -6.35 -24.01 -4.44
CA GLY A 140 -7.76 -24.20 -4.75
C GLY A 140 -8.51 -22.87 -4.87
N ASN A 141 -9.59 -22.90 -5.65
CA ASN A 141 -10.52 -21.78 -5.81
C ASN A 141 -11.39 -21.61 -4.55
N ASN A 142 -12.03 -20.44 -4.39
CA ASN A 142 -12.90 -20.08 -3.26
C ASN A 142 -12.33 -20.54 -1.90
N SER A 143 -11.02 -20.38 -1.72
CA SER A 143 -10.25 -20.91 -0.60
C SER A 143 -9.67 -19.79 0.25
N ALA A 144 -9.23 -20.14 1.45
CA ALA A 144 -8.51 -19.21 2.30
C ALA A 144 -7.31 -19.83 3.01
N GLY A 145 -6.23 -19.05 3.13
CA GLY A 145 -5.12 -19.39 4.01
C GLY A 145 -5.61 -19.39 5.46
N MET A 146 -6.17 -18.26 5.89
CA MET A 146 -6.83 -18.08 7.18
C MET A 146 -8.14 -17.30 7.01
N TRP A 147 -9.21 -17.78 7.64
CA TRP A 147 -10.50 -17.09 7.69
C TRP A 147 -10.98 -16.96 9.13
N LEU A 148 -11.10 -15.72 9.61
CA LEU A 148 -11.63 -15.40 10.94
C LEU A 148 -13.08 -14.95 10.86
N GLY A 149 -14.01 -15.91 10.87
CA GLY A 149 -15.45 -15.67 10.70
C GLY A 149 -16.18 -15.12 11.93
N SER A 150 -15.49 -15.03 13.07
CA SER A 150 -16.01 -14.49 14.34
C SER A 150 -14.96 -13.62 15.00
N LEU A 151 -15.38 -12.81 15.97
CA LEU A 151 -14.48 -11.99 16.77
C LEU A 151 -13.41 -12.85 17.44
N LEU A 152 -12.14 -12.52 17.18
CA LEU A 152 -10.99 -12.98 17.94
C LEU A 152 -10.79 -12.03 19.14
N ASP A 153 -11.21 -12.44 20.33
CA ASP A 153 -10.93 -11.76 21.60
C ASP A 153 -9.51 -12.10 22.08
N GLY A 154 -8.54 -11.58 21.32
CA GLY A 154 -7.10 -11.70 21.48
C GLY A 154 -6.38 -10.86 20.43
N SER A 155 -5.12 -11.19 20.16
CA SER A 155 -4.29 -10.60 19.10
C SER A 155 -3.97 -11.62 18.00
N LEU A 156 -3.67 -11.13 16.81
CA LEU A 156 -3.19 -11.94 15.69
C LEU A 156 -1.74 -11.55 15.39
N THR A 157 -0.81 -12.50 15.52
CA THR A 157 0.58 -12.35 15.10
C THR A 157 0.88 -13.33 13.97
N LEU A 158 1.36 -12.81 12.84
CA LEU A 158 1.75 -13.58 11.67
C LEU A 158 3.20 -13.28 11.31
N ASP A 159 4.15 -14.01 11.91
CA ASP A 159 5.57 -14.04 11.52
C ASP A 159 5.86 -15.11 10.44
N GLY A 160 4.97 -16.10 10.30
CA GLY A 160 5.02 -17.16 9.28
C GLY A 160 4.49 -16.74 7.91
N THR A 161 4.61 -17.63 6.92
CA THR A 161 4.15 -17.35 5.55
C THR A 161 2.76 -17.91 5.26
N ILE A 162 1.92 -17.15 4.57
CA ILE A 162 0.66 -17.63 3.98
C ILE A 162 0.74 -17.50 2.46
N SER A 163 0.44 -18.59 1.74
CA SER A 163 0.33 -18.59 0.28
C SER A 163 -0.98 -19.24 -0.15
N VAL A 164 -1.71 -18.53 -1.01
CA VAL A 164 -2.93 -19.03 -1.65
C VAL A 164 -2.81 -18.96 -3.17
N LEU A 165 -3.06 -20.08 -3.83
CA LEU A 165 -3.11 -20.23 -5.28
C LEU A 165 -4.50 -20.70 -5.70
N GLY A 166 -5.22 -19.91 -6.47
CA GLY A 166 -6.58 -20.19 -6.93
C GLY A 166 -7.42 -18.93 -7.03
N ASP A 167 -8.51 -19.02 -7.79
CA ASP A 167 -9.41 -17.90 -8.06
C ASP A 167 -10.37 -17.64 -6.89
N ASP A 168 -10.89 -16.42 -6.80
CA ASP A 168 -11.88 -15.96 -5.82
C ASP A 168 -11.49 -16.32 -4.37
N SER A 169 -10.20 -16.26 -4.07
CA SER A 169 -9.62 -16.73 -2.81
C SER A 169 -9.02 -15.57 -2.00
N VAL A 170 -8.70 -15.82 -0.73
CA VAL A 170 -8.15 -14.80 0.18
C VAL A 170 -7.05 -15.39 1.05
N ALA A 171 -5.89 -14.75 1.16
CA ALA A 171 -4.83 -15.29 2.02
C ALA A 171 -5.18 -15.16 3.51
N LEU A 172 -5.66 -13.99 3.95
CA LEU A 172 -6.18 -13.74 5.29
C LEU A 172 -7.47 -12.92 5.24
N GLU A 173 -8.55 -13.44 5.80
CA GLU A 173 -9.81 -12.73 6.01
C GLU A 173 -10.09 -12.53 7.50
N ILE A 174 -10.38 -11.29 7.90
CA ILE A 174 -10.86 -10.92 9.24
C ILE A 174 -12.29 -10.38 9.11
N ASP A 175 -13.28 -11.25 9.26
CA ASP A 175 -14.69 -10.95 8.97
C ASP A 175 -15.38 -10.17 10.11
N ASP A 176 -15.24 -10.63 11.35
CA ASP A 176 -16.02 -10.11 12.50
C ASP A 176 -15.13 -9.35 13.53
N GLY A 177 -13.80 -9.35 13.32
CA GLY A 177 -12.82 -8.47 13.99
C GLY A 177 -11.80 -9.15 14.90
N VAL A 178 -10.86 -8.34 15.41
CA VAL A 178 -9.82 -8.71 16.39
C VAL A 178 -9.81 -7.68 17.51
N SER A 179 -9.89 -8.10 18.76
CA SER A 179 -9.98 -7.16 19.89
C SER A 179 -8.67 -6.45 20.24
N GLY A 180 -7.53 -7.06 19.90
CA GLY A 180 -6.18 -6.57 20.14
C GLY A 180 -5.50 -6.08 18.86
N ASP A 181 -4.18 -6.22 18.82
CA ASP A 181 -3.36 -5.83 17.67
C ASP A 181 -3.36 -6.91 16.57
N VAL A 182 -3.14 -6.48 15.33
CA VAL A 182 -2.89 -7.36 14.19
C VAL A 182 -1.51 -7.02 13.63
N LEU A 183 -0.61 -7.99 13.70
CA LEU A 183 0.77 -7.86 13.25
C LEU A 183 1.08 -8.84 12.12
N ILE A 184 1.50 -8.31 10.97
CA ILE A 184 1.87 -9.07 9.78
C ILE A 184 3.35 -8.85 9.49
N SER A 185 4.18 -9.78 9.89
CA SER A 185 5.65 -9.76 9.80
C SER A 185 6.22 -10.92 8.98
N GLY A 186 5.36 -11.84 8.53
CA GLY A 186 5.65 -12.85 7.52
C GLY A 186 4.95 -12.59 6.19
N ASN A 187 5.45 -13.23 5.13
CA ASN A 187 4.96 -12.98 3.77
C ASN A 187 3.55 -13.53 3.55
N VAL A 188 2.70 -12.73 2.91
CA VAL A 188 1.35 -13.10 2.49
C VAL A 188 1.24 -12.97 0.97
N THR A 189 0.96 -14.07 0.28
CA THR A 189 0.84 -14.08 -1.18
C THR A 189 -0.48 -14.68 -1.64
N GLY A 190 -1.15 -14.02 -2.58
CA GLY A 190 -2.36 -14.52 -3.25
C GLY A 190 -2.19 -14.49 -4.76
N ARG A 191 -2.50 -15.61 -5.44
CA ARG A 191 -2.42 -15.67 -6.90
C ARG A 191 -3.65 -16.35 -7.51
N GLY A 192 -4.33 -15.65 -8.41
CA GLY A 192 -5.55 -16.11 -9.09
C GLY A 192 -6.51 -14.96 -9.36
N ALA A 193 -7.52 -15.21 -10.21
CA ALA A 193 -8.50 -14.21 -10.58
C ALA A 193 -9.28 -13.73 -9.35
N ASN A 194 -9.44 -12.42 -9.17
CA ASN A 194 -10.12 -11.78 -8.03
C ASN A 194 -9.53 -12.15 -6.64
N THR A 195 -8.34 -12.75 -6.58
CA THR A 195 -7.75 -13.19 -5.31
C THR A 195 -7.18 -12.04 -4.53
N ARG A 196 -7.52 -11.99 -3.23
CA ARG A 196 -7.13 -10.93 -2.29
C ARG A 196 -6.02 -11.41 -1.37
N GLY A 197 -5.18 -10.49 -0.91
CA GLY A 197 -4.13 -10.78 0.07
C GLY A 197 -4.73 -10.84 1.46
N ILE A 198 -4.89 -9.67 2.07
CA ILE A 198 -5.52 -9.49 3.37
C ILE A 198 -6.77 -8.64 3.22
N SER A 199 -7.87 -9.10 3.81
CA SER A 199 -9.14 -8.39 3.89
C SER A 199 -9.57 -8.27 5.35
N ILE A 200 -9.92 -7.05 5.76
CA ILE A 200 -10.30 -6.72 7.14
C ILE A 200 -11.68 -6.09 7.13
N ASP A 201 -12.71 -6.92 7.18
CA ASP A 201 -14.11 -6.52 7.22
C ASP A 201 -14.59 -6.20 8.64
N GLY A 202 -13.93 -6.74 9.67
CA GLY A 202 -14.25 -6.53 11.08
C GLY A 202 -13.32 -5.55 11.80
N ASP A 203 -13.79 -4.94 12.89
CA ASP A 203 -13.02 -3.96 13.67
C ASP A 203 -11.75 -4.58 14.27
N VAL A 204 -10.63 -3.85 14.19
CA VAL A 204 -9.38 -4.15 14.92
C VAL A 204 -9.28 -3.19 16.11
N GLY A 205 -9.24 -3.72 17.33
CA GLY A 205 -9.22 -2.90 18.55
C GLY A 205 -7.90 -2.18 18.79
N GLY A 206 -6.81 -2.68 18.21
CA GLY A 206 -5.44 -2.16 18.34
C GLY A 206 -4.87 -1.56 17.05
N ASN A 207 -3.56 -1.70 16.87
CA ASN A 207 -2.83 -1.29 15.66
C ASN A 207 -2.88 -2.39 14.60
N LEU A 208 -2.87 -1.98 13.33
CA LEU A 208 -2.56 -2.86 12.21
C LEU A 208 -1.15 -2.53 11.71
N THR A 209 -0.22 -3.46 11.90
CA THR A 209 1.18 -3.28 11.51
C THR A 209 1.58 -4.27 10.43
N ILE A 210 2.16 -3.76 9.34
CA ILE A 210 2.73 -4.57 8.26
C ILE A 210 4.25 -4.38 8.26
N GLU A 211 5.01 -5.44 8.50
CA GLU A 211 6.48 -5.46 8.55
C GLU A 211 7.10 -6.39 7.49
N SER A 212 6.28 -6.88 6.56
CA SER A 212 6.67 -7.84 5.55
C SER A 212 5.88 -7.67 4.25
N THR A 213 6.07 -8.57 3.29
CA THR A 213 5.44 -8.47 1.96
C THR A 213 4.02 -9.04 1.95
N ILE A 214 3.07 -8.25 1.46
CA ILE A 214 1.75 -8.67 1.02
C ILE A 214 1.69 -8.46 -0.49
N SER A 215 1.54 -9.53 -1.27
CA SER A 215 1.53 -9.46 -2.74
C SER A 215 0.37 -10.22 -3.35
N THR A 216 -0.30 -9.62 -4.33
CA THR A 216 -1.35 -10.28 -5.11
C THR A 216 -1.22 -10.08 -6.60
N THR A 217 -1.59 -11.11 -7.37
CA THR A 217 -1.73 -11.01 -8.82
C THR A 217 -2.74 -12.02 -9.37
N GLY A 218 -3.44 -11.66 -10.44
CA GLY A 218 -4.24 -12.59 -11.23
C GLY A 218 -3.44 -13.19 -12.38
N PHE A 219 -2.33 -12.55 -12.75
CA PHE A 219 -1.45 -13.03 -13.81
C PHE A 219 -0.77 -14.33 -13.43
N THR A 220 -0.49 -15.14 -14.43
CA THR A 220 0.23 -16.40 -14.23
C THR A 220 1.75 -16.20 -14.21
N SER A 221 2.23 -15.00 -14.56
CA SER A 221 3.63 -14.63 -14.41
C SER A 221 3.75 -13.12 -14.27
N ILE A 222 4.62 -12.71 -13.35
CA ILE A 222 5.06 -11.32 -13.16
C ILE A 222 6.56 -11.18 -13.47
N SER A 223 7.13 -12.17 -14.18
CA SER A 223 8.54 -12.11 -14.57
C SER A 223 8.69 -11.13 -15.73
N SER A 224 9.70 -10.26 -15.71
CA SER A 224 9.85 -9.18 -16.71
C SER A 224 9.84 -9.62 -18.19
N GLY A 225 10.06 -10.91 -18.48
CA GLY A 225 9.96 -11.48 -19.83
C GLY A 225 8.57 -11.96 -20.24
N SER A 226 7.58 -11.92 -19.34
CA SER A 226 6.22 -12.42 -19.52
C SER A 226 5.18 -11.31 -19.73
N SER A 227 5.60 -10.04 -19.76
CA SER A 227 4.67 -8.93 -20.06
C SER A 227 4.33 -8.91 -21.55
N ASN A 228 3.05 -8.67 -21.88
CA ASN A 228 2.62 -8.45 -23.27
C ASN A 228 2.98 -7.04 -23.80
N TYR A 229 3.52 -6.16 -22.95
CA TYR A 229 3.95 -4.83 -23.34
C TYR A 229 5.29 -4.86 -24.09
N VAL A 230 5.33 -4.18 -25.23
CA VAL A 230 6.55 -3.94 -25.98
C VAL A 230 6.61 -2.45 -26.29
N ALA A 231 7.70 -1.80 -25.88
CA ALA A 231 7.87 -0.38 -26.10
C ALA A 231 7.71 0.00 -27.59
N PRO A 232 7.00 1.09 -27.93
CA PRO A 232 6.66 1.42 -29.32
C PRO A 232 7.85 1.47 -30.29
N PHE A 233 9.01 1.96 -29.85
CA PHE A 233 10.23 2.02 -30.68
C PHE A 233 10.85 0.65 -30.99
N ASN A 234 10.45 -0.41 -30.29
CA ASN A 234 10.87 -1.79 -30.54
C ASN A 234 9.90 -2.57 -31.44
N ILE A 235 8.74 -2.00 -31.78
CA ILE A 235 7.76 -2.66 -32.65
C ILE A 235 8.27 -2.68 -34.10
N ASP A 236 8.31 -3.87 -34.69
CA ASP A 236 8.68 -4.10 -36.08
C ASP A 236 7.77 -5.13 -36.79
N ASP A 237 8.09 -5.46 -38.05
CA ASP A 237 7.31 -6.42 -38.86
C ASP A 237 7.33 -7.86 -38.29
N ASP A 238 8.24 -8.17 -37.36
CA ASP A 238 8.40 -9.49 -36.72
C ASP A 238 7.77 -9.53 -35.32
N THR A 239 7.27 -8.40 -34.80
CA THR A 239 6.59 -8.32 -33.50
C THR A 239 5.16 -8.87 -33.60
N PRO A 240 4.76 -9.85 -32.77
CA PRO A 240 3.38 -10.35 -32.75
C PRO A 240 2.36 -9.24 -32.42
N ASP A 241 1.14 -9.42 -32.94
CA ASP A 241 -0.01 -8.61 -32.54
C ASP A 241 -0.25 -8.79 -31.03
N LEU A 242 -0.80 -7.79 -30.35
CA LEU A 242 -0.93 -7.79 -28.88
C LEU A 242 -1.64 -9.04 -28.33
N GLU A 243 -2.69 -9.48 -29.03
CA GLU A 243 -3.51 -10.64 -28.69
C GLU A 243 -2.78 -11.99 -28.84
N ASP A 244 -1.62 -12.01 -29.51
CA ASP A 244 -0.80 -13.20 -29.76
C ASP A 244 0.51 -13.18 -28.93
N ARG A 245 0.64 -12.30 -27.91
CA ARG A 245 1.88 -12.16 -27.10
C ARG A 245 1.85 -12.90 -25.78
N VAL A 246 0.68 -12.91 -25.15
CA VAL A 246 0.39 -13.59 -23.88
C VAL A 246 -1.06 -14.02 -23.97
N ASP A 247 -1.32 -15.24 -23.58
CA ASP A 247 -2.63 -15.84 -23.67
C ASP A 247 -3.65 -15.24 -22.70
N ALA A 248 -4.93 -15.37 -23.04
CA ALA A 248 -5.99 -14.66 -22.33
C ALA A 248 -6.17 -15.16 -20.88
N GLU A 249 -5.93 -16.44 -20.64
CA GLU A 249 -5.90 -17.08 -19.32
C GLU A 249 -4.76 -16.62 -18.43
N ASP A 250 -3.67 -16.11 -19.02
CA ASP A 250 -2.50 -15.62 -18.32
C ASP A 250 -2.67 -14.16 -17.87
N LEU A 251 -3.74 -13.51 -18.33
CA LEU A 251 -4.08 -12.11 -18.13
C LEU A 251 -5.27 -11.91 -17.17
N ASN A 252 -5.55 -12.86 -16.28
CA ASN A 252 -6.59 -12.66 -15.28
C ASN A 252 -6.24 -11.51 -14.32
N ASP A 253 -7.27 -10.78 -13.86
CA ASP A 253 -7.09 -9.64 -12.97
C ASP A 253 -7.12 -10.06 -11.49
N ASN A 254 -6.45 -9.30 -10.62
CA ASN A 254 -6.32 -9.59 -9.20
C ASN A 254 -7.39 -8.92 -8.34
N GLY A 255 -7.52 -9.36 -7.09
CA GLY A 255 -8.12 -8.58 -6.02
C GLY A 255 -7.05 -7.75 -5.28
N THR A 256 -7.49 -6.85 -4.39
CA THR A 256 -6.61 -5.99 -3.61
C THR A 256 -5.63 -6.77 -2.71
N ALA A 257 -4.40 -6.25 -2.56
CA ALA A 257 -3.41 -6.84 -1.67
C ALA A 257 -3.76 -6.62 -0.19
N LEU A 258 -4.08 -5.39 0.22
CA LEU A 258 -4.55 -5.07 1.57
C LEU A 258 -5.83 -4.22 1.51
N ALA A 259 -6.95 -4.78 1.97
CA ALA A 259 -8.25 -4.11 2.03
C ALA A 259 -8.69 -3.92 3.49
N ILE A 260 -9.06 -2.69 3.85
CA ILE A 260 -9.51 -2.31 5.20
C ILE A 260 -10.92 -1.74 5.11
N GLY A 261 -11.87 -2.50 5.64
CA GLY A 261 -13.31 -2.29 5.61
C GLY A 261 -13.93 -1.78 6.91
N SER A 262 -13.13 -1.70 7.97
CA SER A 262 -13.61 -1.51 9.34
C SER A 262 -12.77 -0.53 10.16
N ASN A 263 -13.17 -0.28 11.41
CA ASN A 263 -12.42 0.63 12.28
C ASN A 263 -11.11 0.00 12.74
N LEU A 264 -10.07 0.84 12.80
CA LEU A 264 -8.86 0.53 13.55
C LEU A 264 -8.88 1.39 14.82
N GLY A 265 -8.77 0.75 15.99
CA GLY A 265 -8.74 1.44 17.28
C GLY A 265 -7.54 2.37 17.39
N ASN A 266 -6.39 1.92 16.89
CA ASN A 266 -5.22 2.73 16.57
C ASN A 266 -5.13 2.92 15.03
N GLY A 267 -3.94 3.13 14.48
CA GLY A 267 -3.75 3.42 13.07
C GLY A 267 -3.26 2.23 12.24
N LEU A 268 -2.97 2.52 10.98
CA LEU A 268 -2.26 1.65 10.05
C LEU A 268 -0.79 2.07 9.98
N LEU A 269 0.12 1.12 10.23
CA LEU A 269 1.55 1.28 10.04
C LEU A 269 2.06 0.29 8.98
N ILE A 270 2.48 0.79 7.82
CA ILE A 270 3.38 0.05 6.93
C ILE A 270 4.79 0.38 7.40
N ASN A 271 5.40 -0.57 8.12
CA ASN A 271 6.62 -0.35 8.85
C ASN A 271 7.83 -0.26 7.92
N GLY A 272 8.92 0.28 8.43
CA GLY A 272 10.16 0.58 7.74
C GLY A 272 11.03 1.45 8.62
N ASN A 273 12.26 1.70 8.19
CA ASN A 273 13.21 2.51 8.96
C ASN A 273 12.66 3.92 9.20
N VAL A 274 12.97 4.47 10.35
CA VAL A 274 12.64 5.86 10.71
C VAL A 274 13.74 6.78 10.21
N ASP A 275 14.98 6.40 10.44
CA ASP A 275 16.12 7.18 10.06
C ASP A 275 16.62 6.81 8.66
N THR A 276 16.89 7.85 7.89
CA THR A 276 17.43 7.75 6.52
C THR A 276 18.87 8.24 6.43
N PHE A 277 19.41 8.78 7.53
CA PHE A 277 20.77 9.29 7.64
C PHE A 277 21.45 8.85 8.96
N ILE A 278 22.24 7.79 8.86
CA ILE A 278 23.08 7.35 9.99
C ILE A 278 24.38 8.16 9.99
N CYS A 279 24.60 8.98 11.01
CA CYS A 279 25.84 9.73 11.17
C CYS A 279 26.94 8.90 11.88
N GLU A 280 28.21 9.33 11.82
CA GLU A 280 29.30 8.63 12.53
C GLU A 280 29.11 8.61 14.06
N GLU A 281 28.31 9.54 14.63
CA GLU A 281 27.97 9.54 16.05
C GLU A 281 26.88 8.49 16.39
N ASP A 282 25.94 8.24 15.47
CA ASP A 282 24.87 7.25 15.64
C ASP A 282 25.41 5.81 15.55
N GLU A 283 26.41 5.56 14.69
CA GLU A 283 27.06 4.24 14.60
C GLU A 283 27.78 3.82 15.91
N GLU A 284 28.06 4.76 16.81
CA GLU A 284 28.76 4.53 18.08
C GLU A 284 27.87 4.80 19.30
N ASP A 285 26.56 5.05 19.11
CA ASP A 285 25.60 5.22 20.20
C ASP A 285 25.13 3.86 20.73
N GLU A 286 25.48 3.59 21.98
CA GLU A 286 25.11 2.37 22.71
C GLU A 286 23.89 2.61 23.62
N THR A 287 23.29 3.82 23.57
CA THR A 287 22.12 4.19 24.37
C THR A 287 20.88 4.28 23.50
N LYS A 288 19.92 3.37 23.73
CA LYS A 288 18.57 3.39 23.16
C LYS A 288 17.73 4.53 23.78
N ASP A 289 17.91 5.76 23.33
CA ASP A 289 17.20 6.93 23.86
C ASP A 289 16.49 7.81 22.82
N THR A 290 16.71 7.55 21.53
CA THR A 290 15.98 8.11 20.40
C THR A 290 15.10 7.05 19.72
N LEU A 291 14.27 7.50 18.77
CA LEU A 291 13.41 6.63 17.97
C LEU A 291 14.24 5.76 16.99
N ASP A 292 15.35 6.33 16.55
CA ASP A 292 16.18 5.90 15.43
C ASP A 292 17.08 4.72 15.87
N ASP A 293 17.43 4.68 17.15
CA ASP A 293 18.17 3.58 17.80
C ASP A 293 17.47 2.22 17.75
N PHE A 294 16.28 2.12 17.17
CA PHE A 294 15.50 0.89 17.05
C PHE A 294 15.33 0.43 15.59
N ASP A 295 15.98 1.09 14.63
CA ASP A 295 15.82 0.79 13.21
C ASP A 295 16.28 -0.63 12.85
N GLU A 296 17.23 -1.20 13.58
CA GLU A 296 17.61 -2.60 13.41
C GLU A 296 16.46 -3.56 13.73
N ASN A 297 15.53 -3.18 14.60
CA ASN A 297 14.39 -4.02 14.94
C ASN A 297 13.20 -3.84 13.98
N ARG A 298 13.30 -2.91 13.03
CA ARG A 298 12.23 -2.63 12.05
C ARG A 298 12.45 -3.44 10.79
N SER A 299 11.40 -4.13 10.36
CA SER A 299 11.35 -4.77 9.06
C SER A 299 10.47 -3.97 8.10
N ASN A 300 10.83 -4.00 6.83
CA ASN A 300 10.16 -3.21 5.80
C ASN A 300 8.84 -3.87 5.38
N GLY A 301 7.71 -3.20 5.64
CA GLY A 301 6.41 -3.56 5.10
C GLY A 301 6.35 -3.26 3.60
N ILE A 302 5.81 -4.19 2.82
CA ILE A 302 5.61 -4.01 1.39
C ILE A 302 4.20 -4.48 1.04
N VAL A 303 3.42 -3.64 0.36
CA VAL A 303 2.08 -3.99 -0.15
C VAL A 303 2.09 -3.82 -1.66
N SER A 304 1.91 -4.89 -2.42
CA SER A 304 2.07 -4.85 -3.88
C SER A 304 0.96 -5.57 -4.65
N THR A 305 0.46 -4.96 -5.72
CA THR A 305 -0.44 -5.59 -6.70
C THR A 305 0.16 -5.65 -8.09
N PHE A 306 -0.16 -6.73 -8.82
CA PHE A 306 0.03 -6.81 -10.26
C PHE A 306 -1.32 -7.09 -10.94
N GLY A 307 -1.87 -6.07 -11.60
CA GLY A 307 -3.22 -6.01 -12.17
C GLY A 307 -3.96 -4.73 -11.76
N SER A 308 -5.28 -4.66 -12.01
CA SER A 308 -6.07 -3.43 -11.89
C SER A 308 -6.58 -3.10 -10.49
N ALA A 309 -6.52 -4.04 -9.55
CA ALA A 309 -6.98 -3.78 -8.20
C ALA A 309 -6.00 -2.87 -7.43
N PRO A 310 -6.51 -1.97 -6.56
CA PRO A 310 -5.64 -1.16 -5.73
C PRO A 310 -4.74 -2.00 -4.83
N ALA A 311 -3.50 -1.56 -4.57
CA ALA A 311 -2.61 -2.26 -3.63
C ALA A 311 -3.11 -2.15 -2.19
N LEU A 312 -3.42 -0.93 -1.77
CA LEU A 312 -4.08 -0.61 -0.51
C LEU A 312 -5.45 0.04 -0.78
N LEU A 313 -6.52 -0.60 -0.30
CA LEU A 313 -7.87 -0.05 -0.30
C LEU A 313 -8.35 0.18 1.14
N ILE A 314 -8.78 1.40 1.45
CA ILE A 314 -9.42 1.76 2.72
C ILE A 314 -10.81 2.32 2.41
N SER A 315 -11.85 1.53 2.66
CA SER A 315 -13.22 1.88 2.32
C SER A 315 -14.21 1.10 3.19
N PRO A 316 -15.26 1.73 3.74
CA PRO A 316 -16.30 1.01 4.49
C PRO A 316 -17.12 0.05 3.60
N ASP A 317 -16.88 0.04 2.29
CA ASP A 317 -17.73 -0.60 1.27
C ASP A 317 -16.95 -1.61 0.41
N LEU A 318 -16.12 -2.44 1.05
CA LEU A 318 -15.29 -3.44 0.34
C LEU A 318 -16.12 -4.40 -0.54
N ASP A 319 -17.35 -4.71 -0.13
CA ASP A 319 -18.24 -5.68 -0.81
C ASP A 319 -19.56 -5.07 -1.32
N GLY A 320 -19.71 -3.74 -1.26
CA GLY A 320 -20.94 -3.05 -1.65
C GLY A 320 -22.05 -3.08 -0.61
N THR A 321 -21.77 -3.49 0.64
CA THR A 321 -22.74 -3.59 1.72
C THR A 321 -22.40 -2.78 2.98
N ALA A 322 -21.67 -1.67 2.83
CA ALA A 322 -21.30 -0.77 3.93
C ALA A 322 -22.41 -0.55 4.96
N THR A 323 -22.07 -0.72 6.25
CA THR A 323 -23.04 -0.58 7.36
C THR A 323 -22.77 0.62 8.26
N GLY A 324 -21.62 1.26 8.12
CA GLY A 324 -21.14 2.36 8.95
C GLY A 324 -19.97 3.10 8.30
N SER A 325 -19.68 4.29 8.82
CA SER A 325 -18.41 4.97 8.53
C SER A 325 -17.29 4.35 9.33
N ILE A 326 -16.08 4.36 8.79
CA ILE A 326 -14.89 3.82 9.44
C ILE A 326 -13.95 4.93 9.88
N THR A 327 -13.21 4.68 10.95
CA THR A 327 -12.18 5.56 11.46
C THR A 327 -10.92 4.76 11.74
N LEU A 328 -9.80 5.29 11.27
CA LEU A 328 -8.47 4.84 11.64
C LEU A 328 -7.98 5.78 12.73
N GLY A 329 -7.81 5.25 13.95
CA GLY A 329 -7.19 5.94 15.07
C GLY A 329 -5.73 6.31 14.77
N THR A 330 -5.04 6.94 15.72
CA THR A 330 -3.62 7.26 15.55
C THR A 330 -2.73 6.03 15.71
N VAL A 331 -1.65 5.94 14.94
CA VAL A 331 -0.69 4.83 14.98
C VAL A 331 -0.01 4.74 16.35
N VAL A 332 0.10 3.51 16.85
CA VAL A 332 0.95 3.14 17.98
C VAL A 332 1.90 2.06 17.48
N GLU A 333 3.20 2.35 17.50
CA GLU A 333 4.23 1.40 17.10
C GLU A 333 4.76 0.66 18.33
N THR A 334 4.83 -0.66 18.25
CA THR A 334 5.50 -1.52 19.22
C THR A 334 6.76 -2.09 18.58
N VAL A 335 7.93 -1.71 19.07
CA VAL A 335 9.21 -2.28 18.61
C VAL A 335 9.44 -3.59 19.37
N ARG A 336 9.55 -4.70 18.64
CA ARG A 336 9.85 -6.02 19.19
C ARG A 336 11.35 -6.26 19.21
N ASP A 337 11.84 -7.00 20.21
CA ASP A 337 13.22 -7.47 20.23
C ASP A 337 13.45 -8.58 19.21
N THR A 338 13.64 -8.23 17.95
CA THR A 338 13.85 -9.23 16.89
C THR A 338 15.29 -9.70 16.77
N GLN A 339 16.24 -9.07 17.47
CA GLN A 339 17.69 -9.31 17.32
C GLN A 339 18.44 -9.68 18.61
N ASP A 340 17.77 -9.80 19.76
CA ASP A 340 18.35 -10.09 21.08
C ASP A 340 19.29 -8.94 21.51
N ASP A 341 18.83 -7.70 21.31
CA ASP A 341 19.65 -6.50 21.47
C ASP A 341 19.97 -6.18 22.94
N ASP A 342 19.23 -6.77 23.88
CA ASP A 342 19.47 -6.65 25.32
C ASP A 342 20.24 -7.84 25.92
N GLU A 343 20.63 -8.82 25.07
CA GLU A 343 21.36 -10.05 25.38
C GLU A 343 20.68 -10.97 26.44
N ASP A 344 19.34 -11.03 26.46
CA ASP A 344 18.59 -11.83 27.43
C ASP A 344 17.98 -13.15 26.88
N GLU A 345 18.14 -13.39 25.57
CA GLU A 345 17.61 -14.50 24.76
C GLU A 345 16.07 -14.47 24.52
N ASP A 346 15.35 -13.40 24.90
CA ASP A 346 13.89 -13.21 24.71
C ASP A 346 13.55 -12.37 23.46
N LEU A 347 13.54 -13.02 22.30
CA LEU A 347 13.21 -12.39 21.02
C LEU A 347 11.72 -11.99 20.84
N THR A 348 10.93 -12.03 21.92
CA THR A 348 9.48 -11.81 21.87
C THR A 348 9.01 -10.64 22.70
N GLU A 349 9.91 -9.97 23.41
CA GLU A 349 9.55 -8.81 24.21
C GLU A 349 9.40 -7.52 23.41
N VAL A 350 8.75 -6.54 24.03
CA VAL A 350 8.58 -5.19 23.48
C VAL A 350 9.66 -4.29 24.09
N LEU A 351 10.57 -3.81 23.24
CA LEU A 351 11.65 -2.91 23.64
C LEU A 351 11.14 -1.48 23.85
N ALA A 352 10.23 -1.02 22.97
CA ALA A 352 9.72 0.34 22.99
C ALA A 352 8.30 0.46 22.44
N THR A 353 7.62 1.54 22.80
CA THR A 353 6.31 1.91 22.25
C THR A 353 6.29 3.39 21.94
N PHE A 354 5.85 3.74 20.73
CA PHE A 354 5.80 5.12 20.25
C PHE A 354 4.38 5.48 19.79
N ASP A 355 3.88 6.61 20.29
CA ASP A 355 2.59 7.18 19.87
C ASP A 355 2.83 8.22 18.77
N TYR A 356 2.06 8.14 17.69
CA TYR A 356 2.12 9.12 16.59
C TYR A 356 0.85 9.96 16.49
N ASP A 357 0.93 11.06 15.76
CA ASP A 357 -0.21 11.95 15.53
C ASP A 357 -1.02 11.60 14.27
N TYR A 358 -0.56 10.63 13.46
CA TYR A 358 -1.17 10.24 12.18
C TYR A 358 -1.89 8.90 12.29
N GLY A 359 -2.98 8.72 11.56
CA GLY A 359 -3.75 7.48 11.55
C GLY A 359 -3.36 6.51 10.44
N PHE A 360 -2.59 7.00 9.47
CA PHE A 360 -1.92 6.16 8.49
C PHE A 360 -0.48 6.65 8.29
N ILE A 361 0.47 5.75 8.55
CA ILE A 361 1.90 5.94 8.33
C ILE A 361 2.39 4.91 7.32
N ASN A 362 3.03 5.37 6.24
CA ASN A 362 3.83 4.53 5.34
C ASN A 362 5.32 4.87 5.49
N ARG A 363 6.11 3.93 5.99
CA ARG A 363 7.58 3.97 5.96
C ARG A 363 8.18 2.93 5.01
N GLY A 364 7.38 1.94 4.64
CA GLY A 364 7.77 0.89 3.71
C GLY A 364 7.38 1.20 2.27
N GLY A 365 7.00 0.18 1.51
CA GLY A 365 6.63 0.30 0.10
C GLY A 365 5.15 -0.03 -0.16
N ILE A 366 4.49 0.76 -1.01
CA ILE A 366 3.17 0.43 -1.56
C ILE A 366 3.20 0.59 -3.08
N SER A 367 3.05 -0.51 -3.81
CA SER A 367 3.20 -0.52 -5.27
C SER A 367 2.01 -1.14 -5.99
N ALA A 368 1.60 -0.54 -7.11
CA ALA A 368 0.64 -1.13 -8.04
C ALA A 368 1.20 -1.13 -9.46
N ASP A 369 1.33 -2.31 -10.05
CA ASP A 369 1.86 -2.47 -11.41
C ASP A 369 0.79 -3.09 -12.32
N GLY A 370 0.33 -2.35 -13.31
CA GLY A 370 -0.55 -2.89 -14.34
C GLY A 370 0.10 -4.05 -15.10
N PHE A 371 1.44 -4.05 -15.19
CA PHE A 371 2.37 -5.04 -15.75
C PHE A 371 2.17 -5.41 -17.23
N ASN A 372 0.92 -5.61 -17.63
CA ASN A 372 0.45 -5.86 -18.97
C ASN A 372 -0.30 -4.64 -19.53
N VAL A 373 -0.43 -4.59 -20.85
CA VAL A 373 -1.18 -3.58 -21.59
C VAL A 373 -2.66 -3.60 -21.17
N GLY A 374 -3.18 -2.43 -20.80
CA GLY A 374 -4.62 -2.22 -20.56
C GLY A 374 -5.09 -2.45 -19.12
N TYR A 375 -4.16 -2.63 -18.18
CA TYR A 375 -4.46 -2.74 -16.75
C TYR A 375 -4.15 -1.41 -16.07
N ASP A 376 -5.18 -0.80 -15.48
CA ASP A 376 -5.01 0.40 -14.67
C ASP A 376 -4.17 0.07 -13.43
N ALA A 377 -3.55 1.06 -12.80
CA ALA A 377 -2.81 0.86 -11.55
C ALA A 377 -3.23 1.88 -10.50
N THR A 378 -3.45 1.45 -9.26
CA THR A 378 -3.70 2.36 -8.13
C THR A 378 -2.96 1.88 -6.89
N ALA A 379 -1.98 2.62 -6.37
CA ALA A 379 -1.24 2.14 -5.20
C ALA A 379 -2.08 2.26 -3.93
N VAL A 380 -2.60 3.47 -3.64
CA VAL A 380 -3.43 3.73 -2.47
C VAL A 380 -4.78 4.32 -2.89
N ARG A 381 -5.87 3.73 -2.41
CA ARG A 381 -7.23 4.26 -2.55
C ARG A 381 -7.90 4.38 -1.19
N ILE A 382 -8.37 5.58 -0.86
CA ILE A 382 -9.13 5.86 0.36
C ILE A 382 -10.45 6.48 -0.07
N GLU A 383 -11.58 5.89 0.32
CA GLU A 383 -12.89 6.40 -0.08
C GLU A 383 -13.97 6.08 0.95
N GLY A 384 -15.09 6.80 0.88
CA GLY A 384 -16.32 6.45 1.57
C GLY A 384 -17.11 5.36 0.83
N SER A 385 -18.35 5.13 1.25
CA SER A 385 -19.22 4.16 0.59
C SER A 385 -19.71 4.67 -0.77
N ALA A 386 -19.90 3.76 -1.72
CA ALA A 386 -20.28 4.12 -3.09
C ALA A 386 -21.66 4.80 -3.18
N ASP A 387 -22.51 4.63 -2.16
CA ASP A 387 -23.81 5.29 -2.05
C ASP A 387 -23.74 6.70 -1.42
N GLY A 388 -22.56 7.14 -0.98
CA GLY A 388 -22.28 8.43 -0.36
C GLY A 388 -22.81 8.58 1.07
N ASN A 389 -23.22 7.50 1.74
CA ASN A 389 -23.80 7.55 3.09
C ASN A 389 -22.76 7.42 4.21
N PHE A 390 -21.61 6.84 3.93
CA PHE A 390 -20.56 6.56 4.91
C PHE A 390 -19.22 7.10 4.44
N THR A 391 -18.41 7.54 5.40
CA THR A 391 -17.10 8.16 5.15
C THR A 391 -15.98 7.30 5.71
N THR A 392 -14.76 7.54 5.23
CA THR A 392 -13.51 7.03 5.82
C THR A 392 -12.75 8.17 6.45
N ASN A 393 -12.49 8.11 7.75
CA ASN A 393 -11.77 9.16 8.48
C ASN A 393 -10.39 8.68 8.95
N ILE A 394 -9.33 9.34 8.51
CA ILE A 394 -7.95 9.10 8.94
C ILE A 394 -7.61 10.14 10.01
N VAL A 395 -7.59 9.73 11.29
CA VAL A 395 -7.37 10.68 12.39
C VAL A 395 -5.96 11.27 12.28
N GLY A 396 -5.88 12.60 12.27
CA GLY A 396 -4.59 13.32 12.19
C GLY A 396 -3.94 13.33 10.80
N GLY A 397 -4.50 12.59 9.85
CA GLY A 397 -4.05 12.55 8.46
C GLY A 397 -3.03 11.45 8.17
N MET A 398 -2.32 11.64 7.07
CA MET A 398 -1.39 10.66 6.50
C MET A 398 0.06 11.18 6.56
N PHE A 399 0.99 10.27 6.81
CA PHE A 399 2.42 10.51 6.75
C PHE A 399 3.10 9.44 5.88
N ASN A 400 3.80 9.86 4.84
CA ASN A 400 4.62 8.98 4.00
C ASN A 400 6.10 9.36 4.15
N SER A 401 6.94 8.44 4.60
CA SER A 401 8.41 8.53 4.53
C SER A 401 9.04 7.41 3.69
N GLY A 402 8.23 6.46 3.22
CA GLY A 402 8.65 5.39 2.32
C GLY A 402 8.27 5.65 0.86
N ASP A 403 8.09 4.56 0.11
CA ASP A 403 7.82 4.58 -1.32
C ASP A 403 6.34 4.28 -1.61
N ILE A 404 5.75 5.04 -2.52
CA ILE A 404 4.43 4.76 -3.10
C ILE A 404 4.51 4.90 -4.63
N ASP A 405 4.33 3.81 -5.36
CA ASP A 405 4.47 3.80 -6.82
C ASP A 405 3.28 3.16 -7.56
N ALA A 406 2.94 3.71 -8.72
CA ALA A 406 1.97 3.10 -9.62
C ALA A 406 2.40 3.18 -11.09
N ASP A 407 2.47 2.02 -11.75
CA ASP A 407 2.95 1.87 -13.12
C ASP A 407 1.88 1.26 -14.01
N ALA A 408 1.68 1.81 -15.21
CA ALA A 408 0.73 1.23 -16.19
C ALA A 408 1.19 1.37 -17.64
N PHE A 409 0.75 0.42 -18.47
CA PHE A 409 1.05 0.36 -19.90
C PHE A 409 -0.24 0.45 -20.70
N GLU A 410 -0.38 1.50 -21.51
CA GLU A 410 -1.62 1.80 -22.25
C GLU A 410 -2.89 1.75 -21.37
N ALA A 411 -2.77 2.26 -20.15
CA ALA A 411 -3.80 2.36 -19.13
C ALA A 411 -3.48 3.51 -18.17
N ASP A 412 -4.41 3.87 -17.28
CA ASP A 412 -4.23 4.97 -16.32
C ASP A 412 -3.51 4.47 -15.05
N ALA A 413 -2.66 5.31 -14.45
CA ALA A 413 -2.00 5.01 -13.18
C ALA A 413 -2.23 6.12 -12.16
N VAL A 414 -2.51 5.73 -10.91
CA VAL A 414 -2.74 6.63 -9.78
C VAL A 414 -1.90 6.21 -8.57
N GLY A 415 -1.05 7.11 -8.06
CA GLY A 415 -0.25 6.82 -6.86
C GLY A 415 -1.16 6.76 -5.64
N ILE A 416 -1.79 7.89 -5.31
CA ILE A 416 -2.77 8.00 -4.22
C ILE A 416 -4.06 8.61 -4.76
N SER A 417 -5.19 7.92 -4.56
CA SER A 417 -6.53 8.50 -4.69
C SER A 417 -7.17 8.74 -3.33
N VAL A 418 -7.45 10.01 -3.04
CA VAL A 418 -8.35 10.44 -1.97
C VAL A 418 -9.73 10.63 -2.58
N GLY A 419 -10.54 9.59 -2.49
CA GLY A 419 -11.87 9.45 -3.11
C GLY A 419 -13.00 10.19 -2.39
N ASP A 420 -14.18 10.19 -3.00
CA ASP A 420 -15.41 10.75 -2.40
C ASP A 420 -15.66 10.16 -1.00
N GLY A 421 -15.98 11.01 -0.02
CA GLY A 421 -16.23 10.60 1.35
C GLY A 421 -14.98 10.24 2.18
N ALA A 422 -13.77 10.35 1.62
CA ALA A 422 -12.53 10.28 2.40
C ALA A 422 -12.27 11.59 3.15
N ILE A 423 -11.89 11.49 4.43
CA ILE A 423 -11.56 12.58 5.33
C ILE A 423 -10.13 12.35 5.84
N VAL A 424 -9.18 13.05 5.22
CA VAL A 424 -7.74 12.96 5.54
C VAL A 424 -7.26 14.24 6.22
N GLY A 425 -7.71 15.40 5.75
CA GLY A 425 -7.39 16.71 6.30
C GLY A 425 -5.96 17.19 6.02
N THR A 426 -4.94 16.41 6.42
CA THR A 426 -3.52 16.72 6.22
C THR A 426 -2.77 15.53 5.63
N PHE A 427 -1.92 15.80 4.65
CA PHE A 427 -0.97 14.84 4.11
C PHE A 427 0.45 15.41 4.18
N VAL A 428 1.37 14.65 4.78
CA VAL A 428 2.80 14.94 4.84
C VAL A 428 3.56 13.84 4.08
N ASN A 429 4.35 14.25 3.10
CA ASN A 429 5.22 13.37 2.32
C ASN A 429 6.68 13.78 2.50
N GLU A 430 7.45 12.94 3.18
CA GLU A 430 8.91 13.01 3.28
C GLU A 430 9.61 11.96 2.40
N GLY A 431 8.87 10.94 1.94
CA GLY A 431 9.37 9.88 1.04
C GLY A 431 9.10 10.14 -0.44
N ASP A 432 9.12 9.08 -1.24
CA ASP A 432 8.93 9.14 -2.68
C ASP A 432 7.54 8.65 -3.11
N ILE A 433 6.89 9.43 -3.96
CA ILE A 433 5.63 9.05 -4.60
C ILE A 433 5.79 9.21 -6.11
N SER A 434 5.66 8.13 -6.86
CA SER A 434 5.85 8.13 -8.31
C SER A 434 4.71 7.48 -9.06
N THR A 435 4.44 7.99 -10.27
CA THR A 435 3.54 7.31 -11.21
C THR A 435 4.12 7.38 -12.61
N ASP A 436 4.29 6.24 -13.26
CA ASP A 436 4.72 6.16 -14.65
C ASP A 436 3.64 5.52 -15.54
N VAL A 437 3.32 6.17 -16.65
CA VAL A 437 2.46 5.62 -17.70
C VAL A 437 3.21 5.62 -19.02
N ALA A 438 3.26 4.47 -19.71
CA ALA A 438 3.72 4.43 -21.09
C ALA A 438 2.52 4.25 -22.03
N THR A 439 2.34 5.15 -23.00
CA THR A 439 1.16 5.13 -23.86
C THR A 439 1.32 5.78 -25.23
N VAL A 440 0.68 5.21 -26.25
CA VAL A 440 0.42 5.88 -27.55
C VAL A 440 -1.01 6.44 -27.64
N ALA A 441 -1.90 6.06 -26.72
CA ALA A 441 -3.34 6.28 -26.78
C ALA A 441 -3.91 7.37 -25.83
N GLY A 442 -3.05 8.12 -25.14
CA GLY A 442 -3.47 9.30 -24.38
C GLY A 442 -3.96 9.05 -22.95
N HIS A 443 -3.47 7.98 -22.32
CA HIS A 443 -3.73 7.66 -20.91
C HIS A 443 -3.05 8.64 -19.94
N THR A 444 -3.38 8.54 -18.67
CA THR A 444 -3.07 9.53 -17.64
C THR A 444 -2.30 8.92 -16.47
N ALA A 445 -1.14 9.51 -16.15
CA ALA A 445 -0.46 9.33 -14.87
C ALA A 445 -0.92 10.43 -13.89
N THR A 446 -1.40 10.07 -12.70
CA THR A 446 -1.74 11.02 -11.64
C THR A 446 -1.15 10.60 -10.29
N THR A 447 -0.17 11.33 -9.77
CA THR A 447 0.51 10.92 -8.52
C THR A 447 -0.35 11.09 -7.28
N LEU A 448 -0.96 12.28 -7.11
CA LEU A 448 -1.95 12.55 -6.07
C LEU A 448 -3.24 13.03 -6.72
N LEU A 449 -4.27 12.19 -6.65
CA LEU A 449 -5.64 12.49 -7.08
C LEU A 449 -6.51 12.77 -5.87
N ILE A 450 -7.13 13.95 -5.83
CA ILE A 450 -8.15 14.32 -4.84
C ILE A 450 -9.47 14.41 -5.59
N GLU A 451 -10.34 13.45 -5.40
CA GLU A 451 -11.62 13.33 -6.12
C GLU A 451 -12.66 14.32 -5.57
N ASP A 452 -13.76 14.49 -6.31
CA ASP A 452 -14.89 15.29 -5.81
C ASP A 452 -15.45 14.68 -4.52
N GLY A 453 -15.79 15.52 -3.54
CA GLY A 453 -16.31 15.06 -2.25
C GLY A 453 -15.28 14.62 -1.21
N ALA A 454 -13.99 14.56 -1.56
CA ALA A 454 -12.90 14.32 -0.61
C ALA A 454 -12.61 15.53 0.30
N ASP A 455 -12.07 15.29 1.50
CA ASP A 455 -11.51 16.31 2.41
C ASP A 455 -10.00 16.10 2.61
N LEU A 456 -9.21 16.84 1.83
CA LEU A 456 -7.78 17.06 2.02
C LEU A 456 -7.50 18.57 1.90
N SER A 457 -7.10 19.19 3.00
CA SER A 457 -6.96 20.65 3.08
C SER A 457 -5.50 21.12 3.00
N LEU A 458 -4.56 20.33 3.52
CA LEU A 458 -3.15 20.67 3.69
C LEU A 458 -2.26 19.57 3.10
N LEU A 459 -1.31 19.97 2.25
CA LEU A 459 -0.25 19.11 1.72
C LEU A 459 1.11 19.69 2.06
N THR A 460 1.99 18.89 2.68
CA THR A 460 3.41 19.21 2.86
C THR A 460 4.24 18.15 2.15
N ASN A 461 5.13 18.57 1.27
CA ASN A 461 6.04 17.70 0.53
C ASN A 461 7.50 18.08 0.83
N GLY A 462 8.17 17.29 1.66
CA GLY A 462 9.62 17.31 1.86
C GLY A 462 10.38 16.31 1.00
N GLY A 463 9.73 15.23 0.57
CA GLY A 463 10.26 14.23 -0.36
C GLY A 463 9.95 14.54 -1.83
N SER A 464 9.53 13.52 -2.59
CA SER A 464 9.17 13.66 -4.01
C SER A 464 7.72 13.27 -4.32
N ILE A 465 7.08 14.06 -5.18
CA ILE A 465 5.81 13.74 -5.85
C ILE A 465 6.03 13.87 -7.34
N THR A 466 6.10 12.74 -8.04
CA THR A 466 6.53 12.68 -9.44
C THR A 466 5.54 11.94 -10.33
N SER A 467 5.12 12.59 -11.41
CA SER A 467 4.26 12.02 -12.45
C SER A 467 5.00 12.02 -13.78
N ARG A 468 5.01 10.88 -14.46
CA ARG A 468 5.71 10.74 -15.72
C ARG A 468 4.86 9.99 -16.73
N VAL A 469 4.88 10.50 -17.94
CA VAL A 469 4.35 9.81 -19.11
C VAL A 469 5.47 9.60 -20.13
N ILE A 470 5.52 8.41 -20.71
CA ILE A 470 6.31 8.09 -21.90
C ILE A 470 5.32 7.94 -23.05
N GLY A 471 5.29 8.92 -23.95
CA GLY A 471 4.30 9.05 -25.01
C GLY A 471 3.80 10.49 -25.16
N GLU A 472 3.88 11.03 -26.37
CA GLU A 472 3.54 12.43 -26.62
C GLU A 472 2.04 12.76 -26.40
N SER A 473 1.15 11.77 -26.43
CA SER A 473 -0.31 11.95 -26.27
C SER A 473 -0.80 11.84 -24.82
N GLY A 474 -0.03 11.23 -23.92
CA GLY A 474 -0.47 10.97 -22.56
C GLY A 474 -0.35 12.17 -21.62
N ASN A 475 -1.12 12.14 -20.53
CA ASN A 475 -1.24 13.25 -19.58
C ASN A 475 -0.54 12.94 -18.26
N ALA A 476 0.21 13.88 -17.72
CA ALA A 476 0.89 13.76 -16.43
C ALA A 476 0.39 14.83 -15.46
N TYR A 477 -0.07 14.41 -14.28
CA TYR A 477 -0.49 15.29 -13.18
C TYR A 477 0.20 14.86 -11.89
N ALA A 478 1.11 15.68 -11.33
CA ALA A 478 1.69 15.33 -10.04
C ALA A 478 0.66 15.51 -8.91
N ILE A 479 -0.07 16.63 -8.90
CA ILE A 479 -1.18 16.88 -7.97
C ILE A 479 -2.39 17.35 -8.75
N ARG A 480 -3.53 16.67 -8.57
CA ARG A 480 -4.80 17.01 -9.20
C ARG A 480 -5.94 17.03 -8.18
N ASP A 481 -6.55 18.21 -7.99
CA ASP A 481 -7.65 18.42 -7.06
C ASP A 481 -8.96 18.74 -7.80
N PHE A 482 -9.92 17.81 -7.70
CA PHE A 482 -11.29 18.01 -8.12
C PHE A 482 -12.23 18.44 -6.98
N SER A 483 -11.89 18.15 -5.73
CA SER A 483 -12.68 18.53 -4.54
C SER A 483 -12.76 20.06 -4.36
N GLY A 484 -11.69 20.76 -4.73
CA GLY A 484 -11.50 22.18 -4.43
C GLY A 484 -11.28 22.46 -2.93
N GLY A 485 -11.00 21.43 -2.14
CA GLY A 485 -10.74 21.50 -0.70
C GLY A 485 -9.30 21.83 -0.34
N LEU A 486 -8.35 21.61 -1.25
CA LEU A 486 -6.93 21.90 -1.00
C LEU A 486 -6.69 23.42 -0.94
N THR A 487 -6.13 23.90 0.17
CA THR A 487 -5.91 25.34 0.41
C THR A 487 -4.46 25.71 0.65
N GLN A 488 -3.62 24.75 1.08
CA GLN A 488 -2.19 24.98 1.29
C GLN A 488 -1.37 23.81 0.76
N ILE A 489 -0.35 24.17 -0.02
CA ILE A 489 0.68 23.27 -0.51
C ILE A 489 2.02 23.86 -0.10
N THR A 490 2.77 23.15 0.75
CA THR A 490 4.16 23.49 1.10
C THR A 490 5.10 22.49 0.41
N ASN A 491 6.08 22.99 -0.32
CA ASN A 491 7.11 22.17 -0.97
C ASN A 491 8.50 22.56 -0.44
N THR A 492 9.17 21.59 0.16
CA THR A 492 10.60 21.66 0.52
C THR A 492 11.44 20.64 -0.25
N GLY A 493 10.80 19.70 -0.95
CA GLY A 493 11.42 18.73 -1.87
C GLY A 493 11.07 18.95 -3.34
N THR A 494 10.67 17.88 -4.04
CA THR A 494 10.40 17.88 -5.49
C THR A 494 8.93 17.63 -5.81
N ILE A 495 8.33 18.48 -6.66
CA ILE A 495 7.05 18.21 -7.32
C ILE A 495 7.26 18.27 -8.83
N SER A 496 7.03 17.18 -9.55
CA SER A 496 7.34 17.12 -10.98
C SER A 496 6.28 16.39 -11.79
N ALA A 497 5.80 17.00 -12.86
CA ALA A 497 5.11 16.32 -13.95
C ALA A 497 5.95 16.41 -15.22
N SER A 498 6.12 15.28 -15.91
CA SER A 498 6.96 15.21 -17.10
C SER A 498 6.38 14.32 -18.20
N GLN A 499 6.76 14.62 -19.44
CA GLN A 499 6.43 13.83 -20.61
C GLN A 499 7.71 13.57 -21.40
N ALA A 500 7.90 12.33 -21.85
CA ALA A 500 8.99 11.90 -22.72
C ALA A 500 8.45 11.35 -24.04
N ASP A 501 9.21 11.54 -25.12
CA ASP A 501 8.93 10.94 -26.44
C ASP A 501 9.17 9.41 -26.38
N ASP A 502 8.21 8.64 -26.87
CA ASP A 502 8.25 7.17 -26.98
C ASP A 502 8.78 6.68 -28.34
N GLY A 503 9.12 7.62 -29.23
CA GLY A 503 9.54 7.39 -30.61
C GLY A 503 8.39 7.44 -31.62
N VAL A 504 7.15 7.68 -31.17
CA VAL A 504 5.95 7.77 -32.01
C VAL A 504 5.42 9.19 -31.99
N GLY A 505 5.63 9.90 -33.11
CA GLY A 505 5.12 11.26 -33.26
C GLY A 505 3.59 11.29 -33.32
N VAL A 506 2.96 12.17 -32.55
CA VAL A 506 1.50 12.40 -32.55
C VAL A 506 1.16 13.82 -32.98
N ASP A 507 -0.08 14.02 -33.47
CA ASP A 507 -0.57 15.35 -33.88
C ASP A 507 -1.07 16.19 -32.68
N ASP A 508 -1.54 15.53 -31.62
CA ASP A 508 -2.12 16.14 -30.42
C ASP A 508 -1.29 15.76 -29.19
N LEU A 509 -0.67 16.76 -28.56
CA LEU A 509 0.12 16.56 -27.33
C LEU A 509 -0.80 16.46 -26.11
N GLY A 510 -0.40 15.62 -25.16
CA GLY A 510 -1.02 15.52 -23.85
C GLY A 510 -0.75 16.73 -22.95
N VAL A 511 -1.33 16.69 -21.75
CA VAL A 511 -1.22 17.75 -20.73
C VAL A 511 -0.20 17.36 -19.67
N VAL A 512 0.69 18.28 -19.31
CA VAL A 512 1.68 18.09 -18.24
C VAL A 512 1.53 19.19 -17.20
N ARG A 513 1.06 18.85 -15.99
CA ARG A 513 0.82 19.80 -14.91
C ARG A 513 1.39 19.28 -13.60
N ALA A 514 2.27 20.06 -12.99
CA ALA A 514 2.73 19.77 -11.64
C ALA A 514 1.56 19.87 -10.64
N ILE A 515 0.76 20.92 -10.78
CA ILE A 515 -0.35 21.21 -9.87
C ILE A 515 -1.56 21.65 -10.69
N ASP A 516 -2.64 20.89 -10.63
CA ASP A 516 -3.96 21.26 -11.17
C ASP A 516 -4.99 21.33 -10.05
N VAL A 517 -5.25 22.55 -9.59
CA VAL A 517 -6.26 22.88 -8.58
C VAL A 517 -7.33 23.79 -9.18
N SER A 518 -7.54 23.68 -10.50
CA SER A 518 -8.39 24.58 -11.27
C SER A 518 -9.88 24.49 -10.93
N ALA A 519 -10.31 23.39 -10.29
CA ALA A 519 -11.66 23.22 -9.77
C ALA A 519 -11.95 24.11 -8.55
N SER A 520 -10.91 24.57 -7.84
CA SER A 520 -11.07 25.29 -6.58
C SER A 520 -11.71 26.67 -6.76
N THR A 521 -12.51 27.02 -5.77
CA THR A 521 -13.05 28.38 -5.58
C THR A 521 -12.54 29.02 -4.28
N ALA A 522 -11.75 28.28 -3.51
CA ALA A 522 -11.08 28.75 -2.32
C ALA A 522 -9.77 29.46 -2.68
N ASP A 523 -9.26 30.26 -1.73
CA ASP A 523 -7.96 30.90 -1.86
C ASP A 523 -6.87 29.83 -1.62
N ILE A 524 -6.00 29.60 -2.61
CA ILE A 524 -4.92 28.61 -2.51
C ILE A 524 -3.59 29.31 -2.24
N THR A 525 -2.82 28.79 -1.30
CA THR A 525 -1.44 29.24 -1.03
C THR A 525 -0.45 28.12 -1.32
N TYR A 526 0.39 28.32 -2.32
CA TYR A 526 1.58 27.51 -2.56
C TYR A 526 2.81 28.18 -1.94
N VAL A 527 3.55 27.43 -1.12
CA VAL A 527 4.82 27.85 -0.51
C VAL A 527 5.92 26.90 -0.99
N GLN A 528 7.02 27.45 -1.49
CA GLN A 528 8.26 26.72 -1.73
C GLN A 528 9.38 27.33 -0.90
N GLU A 529 10.01 26.52 -0.05
CA GLU A 529 11.10 26.97 0.80
C GLU A 529 12.15 25.89 1.00
N LEU A 530 13.34 26.28 1.45
CA LEU A 530 14.38 25.32 1.75
C LEU A 530 13.95 24.49 2.98
N ALA A 531 14.14 23.18 2.94
CA ALA A 531 14.00 22.33 4.12
C ALA A 531 14.87 22.86 5.27
N THR A 532 14.44 22.64 6.51
CA THR A 532 15.29 22.93 7.66
C THR A 532 16.30 21.79 7.78
N PRO A 533 17.61 22.06 7.67
CA PRO A 533 18.62 21.02 7.83
C PRO A 533 18.58 20.51 9.28
N ILE A 534 18.48 19.19 9.43
CA ILE A 534 18.53 18.49 10.71
C ILE A 534 19.80 17.65 10.84
N ASP A 535 20.38 17.24 9.70
CA ASP A 535 21.54 16.36 9.61
C ASP A 535 22.71 17.01 8.87
N ASP A 536 23.94 16.58 9.16
CA ASP A 536 25.16 16.98 8.43
C ASP A 536 25.43 16.00 7.28
N VAL A 537 24.57 16.06 6.27
CA VAL A 537 24.62 15.18 5.10
C VAL A 537 25.93 15.33 4.32
N ASN A 538 26.56 16.51 4.37
CA ASN A 538 27.77 16.79 3.61
C ASN A 538 29.08 16.47 4.35
N GLY A 539 29.02 16.20 5.66
CA GLY A 539 30.12 15.76 6.51
C GLY A 539 31.16 16.86 6.78
N ASP A 540 30.72 18.11 6.93
CA ASP A 540 31.60 19.25 7.24
C ASP A 540 31.58 19.70 8.71
N ASP A 541 31.02 18.87 9.58
CA ASP A 541 30.76 19.09 11.01
C ASP A 541 29.82 20.28 11.28
N SER A 542 28.95 20.63 10.33
CA SER A 542 27.98 21.70 10.50
C SER A 542 26.65 21.46 9.80
N ILE A 543 25.58 21.39 10.60
CA ILE A 543 24.20 21.36 10.09
C ILE A 543 23.84 22.76 9.58
N ASP A 544 23.86 22.93 8.25
CA ASP A 544 23.56 24.17 7.55
C ASP A 544 22.84 23.97 6.21
N ASN A 545 22.62 25.06 5.47
CA ASN A 545 21.84 25.03 4.23
C ASN A 545 22.48 24.20 3.10
N ASN A 546 23.73 23.73 3.25
CA ASN A 546 24.39 22.86 2.28
C ASN A 546 24.04 21.38 2.48
N ASP A 547 23.34 21.03 3.58
CA ASP A 547 22.92 19.65 3.89
C ASP A 547 21.56 19.28 3.32
N VAL A 548 20.85 20.26 2.76
CA VAL A 548 19.53 20.06 2.17
C VAL A 548 19.56 20.44 0.71
N VAL A 549 18.89 19.62 -0.11
CA VAL A 549 18.71 19.91 -1.52
C VAL A 549 17.68 21.05 -1.66
N ALA A 550 17.93 21.97 -2.60
CA ALA A 550 16.98 23.04 -2.87
C ALA A 550 15.70 22.45 -3.51
N PRO A 551 14.51 22.95 -3.13
CA PRO A 551 13.25 22.43 -3.66
C PRO A 551 13.12 22.69 -5.16
N THR A 552 12.37 21.83 -5.85
CA THR A 552 12.15 21.97 -7.30
C THR A 552 10.69 21.74 -7.66
N LEU A 553 10.17 22.55 -8.59
CA LEU A 553 8.89 22.30 -9.26
C LEU A 553 9.09 22.25 -10.78
N ILE A 554 8.60 21.17 -11.42
CA ILE A 554 8.63 21.00 -12.89
C ILE A 554 7.22 20.68 -13.40
N GLY A 555 6.74 21.46 -14.38
CA GLY A 555 5.42 21.35 -14.97
C GLY A 555 4.52 22.54 -14.62
N ASP A 556 3.40 22.66 -15.33
CA ASP A 556 2.50 23.81 -15.18
C ASP A 556 1.77 23.82 -13.83
N ILE A 557 1.48 25.02 -13.32
CA ILE A 557 0.62 25.27 -12.15
C ILE A 557 -0.66 25.95 -12.61
N VAL A 558 -1.81 25.31 -12.36
CA VAL A 558 -3.12 25.83 -12.72
C VAL A 558 -3.97 26.06 -11.47
N PHE A 559 -4.10 27.32 -11.08
CA PHE A 559 -4.96 27.74 -9.97
C PHE A 559 -6.44 27.84 -10.36
N GLY A 560 -7.28 27.87 -9.32
CA GLY A 560 -8.73 27.99 -9.43
C GLY A 560 -9.21 29.44 -9.60
N SER A 561 -10.41 29.72 -9.10
CA SER A 561 -11.03 31.05 -9.18
C SER A 561 -10.92 31.89 -7.90
N GLY A 562 -10.23 31.37 -6.89
CA GLY A 562 -9.93 32.06 -5.64
C GLY A 562 -8.87 33.14 -5.77
N ASN A 563 -8.49 33.75 -4.65
CA ASN A 563 -7.37 34.68 -4.59
C ASN A 563 -6.11 33.88 -4.23
N ASP A 564 -5.36 33.50 -5.25
CA ASP A 564 -4.29 32.52 -5.11
C ASP A 564 -2.93 33.18 -4.93
N ALA A 565 -2.09 32.56 -4.09
CA ALA A 565 -0.77 33.03 -3.76
C ALA A 565 0.29 31.96 -4.07
N LEU A 566 1.36 32.37 -4.75
CA LEU A 566 2.57 31.59 -4.96
C LEU A 566 3.73 32.31 -4.27
N MET A 567 4.34 31.66 -3.26
CA MET A 567 5.47 32.19 -2.52
C MET A 567 6.64 31.22 -2.62
N SER A 568 7.73 31.61 -3.26
CA SER A 568 8.97 30.81 -3.29
C SER A 568 10.13 31.60 -2.68
N THR A 569 10.89 30.94 -1.80
CA THR A 569 12.05 31.53 -1.11
C THR A 569 13.37 30.81 -1.37
N ALA A 570 13.33 29.67 -2.08
CA ALA A 570 14.47 28.91 -2.52
C ALA A 570 14.10 28.01 -3.71
N GLY A 571 15.12 27.52 -4.41
CA GLY A 571 14.98 26.50 -5.44
C GLY A 571 14.45 27.00 -6.78
N ASP A 572 13.99 26.04 -7.59
CA ASP A 572 13.67 26.25 -9.00
C ASP A 572 12.19 25.96 -9.27
N ILE A 573 11.59 26.74 -10.18
CA ILE A 573 10.23 26.55 -10.69
C ILE A 573 10.28 26.64 -12.21
N SER A 574 9.99 25.53 -12.90
CA SER A 574 9.99 25.42 -14.36
C SER A 574 8.62 24.98 -14.87
N GLY A 575 7.84 25.90 -15.42
CA GLY A 575 6.50 25.66 -15.94
C GLY A 575 5.66 26.93 -16.00
N ASP A 576 4.57 26.88 -16.77
CA ASP A 576 3.66 28.01 -16.88
C ASP A 576 2.75 28.11 -15.65
N ILE A 577 2.42 29.32 -15.22
CA ILE A 577 1.53 29.58 -14.08
C ILE A 577 0.23 30.25 -14.55
N TYR A 578 -0.91 29.73 -14.11
CA TYR A 578 -2.23 30.26 -14.44
C TYR A 578 -3.02 30.63 -13.15
N PHE A 579 -3.15 31.92 -12.83
CA PHE A 579 -3.82 32.44 -11.60
C PHE A 579 -5.36 32.52 -11.68
N GLY A 580 -5.99 31.97 -12.73
CA GLY A 580 -7.45 32.02 -12.87
C GLY A 580 -8.08 33.42 -12.79
N LEU A 581 -9.29 33.52 -12.22
CA LEU A 581 -10.16 34.73 -12.24
C LEU A 581 -9.99 35.67 -11.02
N GLY A 582 -9.48 35.18 -9.88
CA GLY A 582 -9.32 35.99 -8.67
C GLY A 582 -8.03 36.80 -8.66
N ASP A 583 -7.69 37.35 -7.49
CA ASP A 583 -6.44 38.10 -7.32
C ASP A 583 -5.25 37.12 -7.24
N GLY A 584 -4.28 37.21 -8.15
CA GLY A 584 -3.04 36.44 -8.08
C GLY A 584 -1.90 37.21 -7.40
N ASP A 585 -1.27 36.64 -6.38
CA ASP A 585 -0.07 37.17 -5.73
C ASP A 585 1.13 36.23 -5.88
N MET A 586 2.17 36.71 -6.56
CA MET A 586 3.40 35.95 -6.79
C MET A 586 4.57 36.61 -6.09
N THR A 587 5.20 35.93 -5.15
CA THR A 587 6.41 36.39 -4.46
C THR A 587 7.55 35.40 -4.70
N LEU A 588 8.62 35.85 -5.35
CA LEU A 588 9.84 35.07 -5.52
C LEU A 588 11.00 35.73 -4.78
N ARG A 589 11.72 34.94 -3.98
CA ARG A 589 12.94 35.33 -3.28
C ARG A 589 14.00 34.27 -3.50
N SER A 590 15.15 34.61 -4.08
CA SER A 590 16.23 33.63 -4.33
C SER A 590 15.78 32.38 -5.12
N THR A 591 14.77 32.54 -5.97
CA THR A 591 14.18 31.48 -6.80
C THR A 591 14.61 31.68 -8.25
N GLU A 592 14.90 30.59 -8.98
CA GLU A 592 14.94 30.60 -10.44
C GLU A 592 13.59 30.20 -11.01
N PHE A 593 12.98 31.07 -11.83
CA PHE A 593 11.72 30.77 -12.50
C PHE A 593 11.87 30.80 -14.02
N GLU A 594 11.42 29.73 -14.67
CA GLU A 594 11.34 29.58 -16.13
C GLU A 594 9.89 29.23 -16.52
N GLY A 595 9.25 30.08 -17.32
CA GLY A 595 7.87 29.87 -17.78
C GLY A 595 7.12 31.17 -18.02
N ASP A 596 5.90 31.06 -18.54
CA ASP A 596 4.95 32.17 -18.71
C ASP A 596 4.03 32.30 -17.48
N VAL A 597 3.56 33.53 -17.24
CA VAL A 597 2.59 33.79 -16.16
C VAL A 597 1.32 34.39 -16.76
N PHE A 598 0.24 33.62 -16.66
CA PHE A 598 -1.07 33.93 -17.17
C PHE A 598 -1.98 34.47 -16.08
N ILE A 599 -2.36 35.72 -16.26
CA ILE A 599 -3.25 36.46 -15.38
C ILE A 599 -4.48 36.86 -16.21
N THR A 600 -5.67 36.48 -15.78
CA THR A 600 -6.90 36.75 -16.55
C THR A 600 -7.67 37.98 -16.06
N ASP A 601 -7.97 38.06 -14.76
CA ASP A 601 -8.70 39.13 -14.08
C ASP A 601 -8.10 39.38 -12.66
N GLY A 602 -8.74 40.19 -11.82
CA GLY A 602 -8.27 40.46 -10.45
C GLY A 602 -7.18 41.55 -10.31
N THR A 603 -6.86 41.88 -9.06
CA THR A 603 -5.73 42.73 -8.65
C THR A 603 -4.50 41.86 -8.43
N ASN A 604 -3.60 41.84 -9.41
CA ASN A 604 -2.47 40.94 -9.40
C ASN A 604 -1.18 41.63 -8.95
N SER A 605 -0.36 40.91 -8.20
CA SER A 605 0.90 41.38 -7.61
C SER A 605 2.04 40.40 -7.95
N ILE A 606 3.20 40.94 -8.28
CA ILE A 606 4.44 40.18 -8.48
C ILE A 606 5.57 40.91 -7.76
N ASP A 607 6.13 40.29 -6.70
CA ASP A 607 7.30 40.75 -5.95
C ASP A 607 8.50 39.83 -6.20
N LEU A 608 9.66 40.42 -6.50
CA LEU A 608 10.87 39.70 -6.90
C LEU A 608 12.07 40.24 -6.12
N THR A 609 12.77 39.37 -5.40
CA THR A 609 13.99 39.72 -4.66
C THR A 609 15.07 38.68 -4.89
N SER A 610 16.21 39.08 -5.48
CA SER A 610 17.32 38.14 -5.77
C SER A 610 16.94 36.93 -6.64
N SER A 611 15.86 37.02 -7.42
CA SER A 611 15.36 35.94 -8.28
C SER A 611 15.74 36.13 -9.75
N SER A 612 15.83 35.04 -10.50
CA SER A 612 15.99 35.01 -11.95
C SER A 612 14.64 34.73 -12.63
N LEU A 613 14.41 35.34 -13.80
CA LEU A 613 13.24 35.13 -14.64
C LEU A 613 13.70 34.84 -16.08
N VAL A 614 13.38 33.66 -16.59
CA VAL A 614 13.69 33.22 -17.97
C VAL A 614 12.38 32.92 -18.70
N GLY A 615 12.31 33.25 -19.99
CA GLY A 615 11.16 32.89 -20.84
C GLY A 615 9.90 33.78 -20.73
N VAL A 616 9.73 34.54 -19.66
CA VAL A 616 8.43 35.13 -19.27
C VAL A 616 7.75 36.07 -20.28
N TYR A 617 6.54 35.71 -20.71
CA TYR A 617 5.57 36.53 -21.41
C TYR A 617 4.34 36.82 -20.53
N PHE A 618 3.96 38.10 -20.41
CA PHE A 618 2.75 38.53 -19.70
C PHE A 618 1.73 39.12 -20.68
N PRO A 619 0.74 38.36 -21.16
CA PRO A 619 -0.17 38.83 -22.20
C PRO A 619 -1.07 40.01 -21.77
N ARG A 620 -1.29 40.24 -20.47
CA ARG A 620 -2.25 41.23 -19.94
C ARG A 620 -1.80 41.99 -18.67
N PHE A 621 -0.51 42.23 -18.46
CA PHE A 621 -0.08 42.99 -17.27
C PHE A 621 -0.37 44.51 -17.41
N CYS A 622 -1.26 45.05 -16.58
CA CYS A 622 -1.47 46.49 -16.39
C CYS A 622 -1.07 46.97 -14.96
N GLY A 623 -0.37 46.14 -14.20
CA GLY A 623 0.12 46.41 -12.83
C GLY A 623 1.54 46.98 -12.77
N ARG A 624 2.00 47.35 -11.56
CA ARG A 624 3.37 47.86 -11.31
C ARG A 624 4.34 46.71 -11.07
N LEU A 625 5.26 46.47 -12.00
CA LEU A 625 6.44 45.64 -11.78
C LEU A 625 7.43 46.38 -10.87
N TRP A 626 7.73 45.86 -9.68
CA TRP A 626 8.81 46.36 -8.82
C TRP A 626 10.00 45.40 -8.89
N ALA A 627 10.93 45.65 -9.81
CA ALA A 627 12.22 44.96 -9.81
C ALA A 627 13.21 45.76 -8.93
N SER A 628 13.48 45.33 -7.70
CA SER A 628 14.61 45.87 -6.93
C SER A 628 15.88 45.08 -7.28
N ARG A 629 16.68 45.61 -8.21
CA ARG A 629 18.08 45.19 -8.38
C ARG A 629 18.92 45.75 -7.25
N PHE A 630 19.60 44.91 -6.47
CA PHE A 630 20.92 45.21 -5.91
C PHE A 630 21.79 43.97 -5.82
#